data_AF-A0A381SQL9-F1
#
_entry.id   AF-A0A381SQL9-F1
#
_cell.length_a   1.000
_cell.length_b   1.000
_cell.length_c   1.000
_cell.angle_alpha   90.00
_cell.angle_beta   90.00
_cell.angle_gamma   90.00
#
_symmetry.space_group_name_H-M   'P 1'
#
loop_
_entity.id
_entity.type
_entity.pdbx_description
1 polymer ?
#
loop_
_entity_poly.entity_id
_entity_poly.type
_entity_poly.pdbx_seq_one_letter_code
_entity_poly.pdbx_strand_id
1 'polypeptide(L)'
;MFGTPLAESTALLQKERELLIIVGAERVPRWAFEVADFNIAIGNQPHSEVAALALLLAELNPRWAQPPLDGDLQVIPDAQRRRLTTIPTEEECLALHRGAGSPAPLMAHCRAVAAMAAGITDTLGGNVALANGGALLHDIGRSRAAGIEHCALGADMATDAGFHPGVVHIIRAHVGGGIPQREARALRLPPGDYLPRTLEARVVASCDNLFAGSRRRPLADCTEWLQSQGLEAAARRVTRLHRWVSRRLGRDLAEL
;
A
#
# COMPACT_ATOMS: atom_id res chain seq x y z
N MET A 1 12.52 -28.88 -22.13
CA MET A 1 12.07 -27.65 -22.82
C MET A 1 13.00 -27.35 -23.97
N PHE A 2 12.52 -26.62 -24.97
CA PHE A 2 13.30 -26.15 -26.11
C PHE A 2 13.79 -24.70 -25.86
N GLY A 3 14.94 -24.34 -26.41
CA GLY A 3 15.53 -23.00 -26.28
C GLY A 3 16.83 -22.94 -25.48
N THR A 4 17.50 -21.79 -25.55
CA THR A 4 18.73 -21.49 -24.82
C THR A 4 18.42 -21.31 -23.32
N PRO A 5 19.26 -21.82 -22.40
CA PRO A 5 19.04 -21.61 -20.97
C PRO A 5 18.90 -20.12 -20.61
N LEU A 6 17.94 -19.81 -19.73
CA LEU A 6 17.69 -18.43 -19.28
C LEU A 6 18.98 -17.75 -18.80
N ALA A 7 19.75 -18.41 -17.94
CA ALA A 7 20.99 -17.87 -17.39
C ALA A 7 22.02 -17.44 -18.45
N GLU A 8 22.04 -18.09 -19.61
CA GLU A 8 22.94 -17.75 -20.71
C GLU A 8 22.41 -16.58 -21.56
N SER A 9 21.09 -16.38 -21.55
CA SER A 9 20.40 -15.41 -22.41
C SER A 9 20.05 -14.10 -21.68
N THR A 10 20.02 -14.09 -20.35
CA THR A 10 19.63 -12.93 -19.53
C THR A 10 20.34 -11.64 -19.94
N ALA A 11 21.67 -11.70 -20.11
CA ALA A 11 22.47 -10.52 -20.43
C ALA A 11 22.18 -9.93 -21.82
N LEU A 12 21.63 -10.73 -22.74
CA LEU A 12 21.18 -10.28 -24.05
C LEU A 12 19.79 -9.67 -23.92
N LEU A 13 18.86 -10.39 -23.29
CA LEU A 13 17.47 -9.94 -23.11
C LEU A 13 17.37 -8.62 -22.33
N GLN A 14 18.24 -8.39 -21.33
CA GLN A 14 18.29 -7.14 -20.57
C GLN A 14 18.72 -5.91 -21.40
N LYS A 15 19.29 -6.10 -22.59
CA LYS A 15 19.65 -4.99 -23.50
C LYS A 15 18.50 -4.57 -24.39
N GLU A 16 17.48 -5.42 -24.52
CA GLU A 16 16.30 -5.14 -25.32
C GLU A 16 15.36 -4.18 -24.59
N ARG A 17 14.81 -3.21 -25.33
CA ARG A 17 13.93 -2.19 -24.76
C ARG A 17 12.46 -2.60 -24.76
N GLU A 18 12.06 -3.40 -25.74
CA GLU A 18 10.68 -3.83 -25.95
C GLU A 18 10.68 -5.34 -26.17
N LEU A 19 9.89 -6.05 -25.36
CA LEU A 19 9.82 -7.51 -25.38
C LEU A 19 8.37 -7.96 -25.52
N LEU A 20 8.08 -8.74 -26.57
CA LEU A 20 6.86 -9.54 -26.65
C LEU A 20 7.19 -10.96 -26.17
N ILE A 21 6.64 -11.35 -25.03
CA ILE A 21 6.89 -12.66 -24.45
C ILE A 21 5.72 -13.59 -24.80
N ILE A 22 6.00 -14.65 -25.55
CA ILE A 22 5.06 -15.73 -25.84
C ILE A 22 5.37 -16.88 -24.88
N VAL A 23 4.42 -17.22 -24.00
CA VAL A 23 4.56 -18.36 -23.08
C VAL A 23 3.47 -19.37 -23.38
N GLY A 24 3.88 -20.63 -23.54
CA GLY A 24 2.93 -21.72 -23.70
C GLY A 24 3.66 -23.06 -23.83
N ALA A 25 2.89 -24.13 -23.68
CA ALA A 25 3.35 -25.50 -23.86
C ALA A 25 2.98 -26.03 -25.26
N GLU A 26 2.35 -27.20 -25.33
CA GLU A 26 2.06 -27.94 -26.57
C GLU A 26 1.20 -27.19 -27.59
N ARG A 27 0.44 -26.17 -27.16
CA ARG A 27 -0.44 -25.39 -28.04
C ARG A 27 0.26 -24.25 -28.77
N VAL A 28 1.52 -23.94 -28.45
CA VAL A 28 2.26 -22.92 -29.17
C VAL A 28 2.57 -23.45 -30.57
N PRO A 29 2.08 -22.79 -31.64
CA PRO A 29 2.30 -23.29 -32.98
C PRO A 29 3.79 -23.21 -33.34
N ARG A 30 4.27 -24.21 -34.09
CA ARG A 30 5.68 -24.35 -34.45
C ARG A 30 6.31 -23.07 -35.01
N TRP A 31 5.59 -22.34 -35.86
CA TRP A 31 6.08 -21.11 -36.49
C TRP A 31 6.49 -20.04 -35.46
N ALA A 32 5.90 -20.02 -34.26
CA ALA A 32 6.25 -19.04 -33.23
C ALA A 32 7.69 -19.21 -32.77
N PHE A 33 8.19 -20.45 -32.68
CA PHE A 33 9.59 -20.75 -32.36
C PHE A 33 10.53 -20.41 -33.53
N GLU A 34 10.05 -20.49 -34.76
CA GLU A 34 10.84 -20.23 -35.97
C GLU A 34 11.04 -18.74 -36.22
N VAL A 35 10.07 -17.90 -35.86
CA VAL A 35 10.15 -16.43 -36.05
C VAL A 35 10.65 -15.68 -34.83
N ALA A 36 10.74 -16.32 -33.67
CA ALA A 36 11.21 -15.67 -32.45
C ALA A 36 12.72 -15.35 -32.53
N ASP A 37 13.10 -14.12 -32.18
CA ASP A 37 14.49 -13.72 -32.03
C ASP A 37 15.20 -14.53 -30.93
N PHE A 38 14.43 -14.91 -29.90
CA PHE A 38 14.91 -15.67 -28.76
C PHE A 38 13.95 -16.82 -28.44
N ASN A 39 14.50 -18.05 -28.40
CA ASN A 39 13.84 -19.20 -27.82
C ASN A 39 14.51 -19.50 -26.48
N ILE A 40 13.79 -19.31 -25.36
CA ILE A 40 14.35 -19.37 -24.00
C ILE A 40 13.79 -20.55 -23.22
N ALA A 41 14.67 -21.32 -22.59
CA ALA A 41 14.34 -22.40 -21.66
C ALA A 41 14.56 -21.95 -20.21
N ILE A 42 13.49 -21.93 -19.40
CA ILE A 42 13.55 -21.57 -17.97
C ILE A 42 14.13 -22.71 -17.12
N GLY A 43 13.91 -23.96 -17.53
CA GLY A 43 14.46 -25.14 -16.89
C GLY A 43 14.32 -26.37 -17.77
N ASN A 44 14.73 -27.53 -17.25
CA ASN A 44 14.59 -28.82 -17.95
C ASN A 44 13.44 -29.68 -17.40
N GLN A 45 12.80 -29.26 -16.31
CA GLN A 45 11.65 -29.94 -15.71
C GLN A 45 10.32 -29.36 -16.21
N PRO A 46 9.24 -30.15 -16.28
CA PRO A 46 7.90 -29.62 -16.50
C PRO A 46 7.52 -28.61 -15.42
N HIS A 47 7.02 -27.44 -15.82
CA HIS A 47 6.55 -26.40 -14.92
C HIS A 47 5.45 -25.57 -15.55
N SER A 48 4.75 -24.78 -14.73
CA SER A 48 3.70 -23.87 -15.19
C SER A 48 4.26 -22.76 -16.09
N GLU A 49 3.47 -22.36 -17.10
CA GLU A 49 3.69 -21.18 -17.92
C GLU A 49 3.77 -19.91 -17.06
N VAL A 50 2.92 -19.80 -16.03
CA VAL A 50 2.92 -18.65 -15.10
C VAL A 50 4.23 -18.62 -14.30
N ALA A 51 4.72 -19.78 -13.86
CA ALA A 51 6.01 -19.87 -13.17
C ALA A 51 7.18 -19.53 -14.10
N ALA A 52 7.13 -19.99 -15.36
CA ALA A 52 8.12 -19.69 -16.38
C ALA A 52 8.24 -18.18 -16.63
N LEU A 53 7.09 -17.50 -16.79
CA LEU A 53 7.02 -16.06 -16.96
C LEU A 53 7.55 -15.32 -15.73
N ALA A 54 7.14 -15.73 -14.53
CA ALA A 54 7.55 -15.09 -13.29
C ALA A 54 9.07 -15.16 -13.08
N LEU A 55 9.70 -16.32 -13.37
CA LEU A 55 11.15 -16.48 -13.30
C LEU A 55 11.89 -15.62 -14.33
N LEU A 56 11.40 -15.59 -15.58
CA LEU A 56 11.94 -14.71 -16.62
C LEU A 56 11.89 -13.24 -16.19
N LEU A 57 10.74 -12.75 -15.72
CA LEU A 57 10.58 -11.37 -15.30
C LEU A 57 11.48 -11.02 -14.09
N ALA A 58 11.55 -11.91 -13.10
CA ALA A 58 12.42 -11.73 -11.93
C ALA A 58 13.91 -11.60 -12.32
N GLU A 59 14.34 -12.36 -13.31
CA GLU A 59 15.71 -12.37 -13.82
C GLU A 59 16.03 -11.12 -14.67
N LEU A 60 15.06 -10.64 -15.47
CA LEU A 60 15.21 -9.40 -16.23
C LEU A 60 15.26 -8.17 -15.33
N ASN A 61 14.47 -8.16 -14.26
CA ASN A 61 14.47 -7.08 -13.27
C ASN A 61 14.08 -7.62 -11.89
N PRO A 62 15.00 -7.59 -10.90
CA PRO A 62 14.71 -8.07 -9.55
C PRO A 62 13.51 -7.40 -8.87
N ARG A 63 13.11 -6.19 -9.31
CA ARG A 63 11.89 -5.51 -8.81
C ARG A 63 10.61 -6.21 -9.24
N TRP A 64 10.61 -6.94 -10.35
CA TRP A 64 9.44 -7.70 -10.83
C TRP A 64 9.29 -9.04 -10.13
N ALA A 65 10.27 -9.49 -9.36
CA ALA A 65 10.13 -10.65 -8.48
C ALA A 65 9.14 -10.38 -7.33
N GLN A 66 8.97 -9.11 -6.95
CA GLN A 66 8.08 -8.62 -5.91
C GLN A 66 7.49 -7.26 -6.35
N PRO A 67 6.64 -7.24 -7.38
CA PRO A 67 6.07 -6.00 -7.86
C PRO A 67 5.20 -5.37 -6.76
N PRO A 68 5.03 -4.03 -6.75
CA PRO A 68 4.01 -3.40 -5.93
C PRO A 68 2.66 -4.03 -6.24
N LEU A 69 1.92 -4.43 -5.21
CA LEU A 69 0.64 -5.08 -5.41
C LEU A 69 -0.42 -4.03 -5.77
N ASP A 70 -0.89 -4.04 -7.02
CA ASP A 70 -1.81 -3.03 -7.57
C ASP A 70 -3.13 -3.62 -8.10
N GLY A 71 -3.28 -4.95 -8.17
CA GLY A 71 -4.54 -5.60 -8.55
C GLY A 71 -5.60 -5.63 -7.44
N ASP A 72 -6.87 -5.76 -7.83
CA ASP A 72 -8.02 -5.79 -6.91
C ASP A 72 -8.01 -7.00 -5.96
N LEU A 73 -7.55 -8.14 -6.48
CA LEU A 73 -7.34 -9.37 -5.72
C LEU A 73 -5.86 -9.62 -5.57
N GLN A 74 -5.40 -9.68 -4.32
CA GLN A 74 -4.00 -9.86 -4.01
C GLN A 74 -3.80 -11.16 -3.24
N VAL A 75 -2.81 -11.94 -3.68
CA VAL A 75 -2.42 -13.18 -3.03
C VAL A 75 -1.28 -12.90 -2.10
N ILE A 76 -1.48 -13.15 -0.82
CA ILE A 76 -0.47 -12.91 0.21
C ILE A 76 0.17 -14.25 0.56
N PRO A 77 1.46 -14.44 0.24
CA PRO A 77 2.17 -15.65 0.61
C PRO A 77 2.13 -15.82 2.13
N ASP A 78 1.71 -17.00 2.58
CA ASP A 78 1.64 -17.37 3.99
C ASP A 78 2.02 -18.85 4.11
N ALA A 79 2.78 -19.18 5.16
CA ALA A 79 3.37 -20.50 5.33
C ALA A 79 2.34 -21.60 5.62
N GLN A 80 1.11 -21.24 6.01
CA GLN A 80 0.07 -22.18 6.40
C GLN A 80 -1.05 -22.27 5.36
N ARG A 81 -1.52 -21.13 4.82
CA ARG A 81 -2.63 -21.10 3.84
C ARG A 81 -2.56 -19.87 2.93
N ARG A 82 -2.92 -20.05 1.66
CA ARG A 82 -3.16 -18.91 0.74
C ARG A 82 -4.26 -18.00 1.31
N ARG A 83 -3.91 -16.78 1.72
CA ARG A 83 -4.89 -15.76 2.11
C ARG A 83 -5.20 -14.89 0.88
N LEU A 84 -6.44 -14.96 0.42
CA LEU A 84 -6.99 -14.00 -0.52
C LEU A 84 -7.50 -12.83 0.29
N THR A 85 -7.03 -11.64 -0.04
CA THR A 85 -7.53 -10.40 0.57
C THR A 85 -7.92 -9.44 -0.54
N THR A 86 -9.01 -8.73 -0.32
CA THR A 86 -9.50 -7.70 -1.23
C THR A 86 -9.25 -6.33 -0.63
N ILE A 87 -9.00 -5.35 -1.48
CA ILE A 87 -9.12 -3.96 -1.09
C ILE A 87 -10.61 -3.69 -0.90
N PRO A 88 -11.04 -3.18 0.28
CA PRO A 88 -12.45 -2.95 0.53
C PRO A 88 -12.99 -1.85 -0.37
N THR A 89 -14.20 -2.06 -0.87
CA THR A 89 -15.00 -1.02 -1.52
C THR A 89 -15.44 0.03 -0.50
N GLU A 90 -15.87 1.20 -0.99
CA GLU A 90 -16.44 2.23 -0.12
C GLU A 90 -17.66 1.69 0.65
N GLU A 91 -18.51 0.89 0.02
CA GLU A 91 -19.69 0.30 0.67
C GLU A 91 -19.31 -0.62 1.83
N GLU A 92 -18.29 -1.47 1.65
CA GLU A 92 -17.76 -2.34 2.71
C GLU A 92 -17.15 -1.54 3.86
N CYS A 93 -16.41 -0.46 3.56
CA CYS A 93 -15.88 0.44 4.59
C CYS A 93 -17.01 1.06 5.42
N LEU A 94 -18.08 1.54 4.76
CA LEU A 94 -19.24 2.12 5.42
C LEU A 94 -20.06 1.10 6.21
N ALA A 95 -20.16 -0.14 5.71
CA ALA A 95 -20.78 -1.24 6.43
C ALA A 95 -20.01 -1.54 7.72
N LEU A 96 -18.68 -1.55 7.67
CA LEU A 96 -17.84 -1.74 8.87
C LEU A 96 -18.01 -0.59 9.88
N HIS A 97 -18.05 0.67 9.43
CA HIS A 97 -18.35 1.82 10.30
C HIS A 97 -19.72 1.71 10.97
N ARG A 98 -20.76 1.31 10.22
CA ARG A 98 -22.12 1.10 10.76
C ARG A 98 -22.14 -0.02 11.79
N GLY A 99 -21.52 -1.16 11.49
CA GLY A 99 -21.43 -2.30 12.41
C GLY A 99 -20.63 -1.97 13.69
N ALA A 100 -19.65 -1.06 13.59
CA ALA A 100 -18.87 -0.59 14.72
C ALA A 100 -19.56 0.53 15.53
N GLY A 101 -20.68 1.08 15.06
CA GLY A 101 -21.35 2.22 15.71
C GLY A 101 -20.56 3.52 15.62
N SER A 102 -19.81 3.73 14.53
CA SER A 102 -19.04 4.96 14.32
C SER A 102 -19.94 6.19 14.26
N PRO A 103 -19.60 7.29 14.97
CA PRO A 103 -20.44 8.49 14.96
C PRO A 103 -20.31 9.25 13.63
N ALA A 104 -21.37 9.93 13.20
CA ALA A 104 -21.41 10.64 11.92
C ALA A 104 -20.25 11.65 11.71
N PRO A 105 -19.79 12.42 12.73
CA PRO A 105 -18.62 13.29 12.58
C PRO A 105 -17.33 12.55 12.23
N LEU A 106 -17.13 11.33 12.75
CA LEU A 106 -15.96 10.49 12.43
C LEU A 106 -16.01 10.07 10.97
N MET A 107 -17.16 9.59 10.50
CA MET A 107 -17.33 9.20 9.10
C MET A 107 -17.16 10.39 8.15
N ALA A 108 -17.64 11.58 8.52
CA ALA A 108 -17.45 12.79 7.74
C ALA A 108 -15.96 13.19 7.64
N HIS A 109 -15.21 13.04 8.73
CA HIS A 109 -13.76 13.23 8.72
C HIS A 109 -13.06 12.23 7.79
N CYS A 110 -13.30 10.92 7.95
CA CYS A 110 -12.66 9.90 7.13
C CYS A 110 -12.96 10.08 5.63
N ARG A 111 -14.19 10.47 5.27
CA ARG A 111 -14.56 10.81 3.87
C ARG A 111 -13.79 12.00 3.33
N ALA A 112 -13.60 13.06 4.13
CA ALA A 112 -12.86 14.24 3.71
C ALA A 112 -11.37 13.92 3.47
N VAL A 113 -10.76 13.13 4.36
CA VAL A 113 -9.38 12.64 4.19
C VAL A 113 -9.27 11.74 2.97
N ALA A 114 -10.22 10.82 2.77
CA ALA A 114 -10.23 9.90 1.65
C ALA A 114 -10.33 10.60 0.30
N ALA A 115 -11.20 11.61 0.17
CA ALA A 115 -11.33 12.40 -1.05
C ALA A 115 -10.01 13.09 -1.44
N MET A 116 -9.32 13.68 -0.46
CA MET A 116 -8.02 14.31 -0.71
C MET A 116 -6.95 13.27 -1.05
N ALA A 117 -6.86 12.20 -0.26
CA ALA A 117 -5.85 11.16 -0.41
C ALA A 117 -5.96 10.44 -1.76
N ALA A 118 -7.18 10.21 -2.26
CA ALA A 118 -7.41 9.60 -3.57
C ALA A 118 -6.81 10.45 -4.71
N GLY A 119 -7.11 11.76 -4.74
CA GLY A 119 -6.60 12.66 -5.79
C GLY A 119 -5.07 12.79 -5.78
N ILE A 120 -4.46 12.82 -4.59
CA ILE A 120 -2.99 12.85 -4.46
C ILE A 120 -2.38 11.52 -4.89
N THR A 121 -2.97 10.41 -4.47
CA THR A 121 -2.46 9.07 -4.80
C THR A 121 -2.48 8.85 -6.31
N ASP A 122 -3.57 9.27 -6.97
CA ASP A 122 -3.71 9.23 -8.43
C ASP A 122 -2.61 10.07 -9.12
N THR A 123 -2.43 11.33 -8.68
CA THR A 123 -1.38 12.22 -9.19
C THR A 123 0.03 11.63 -9.05
N LEU A 124 0.28 10.86 -7.99
CA LEU A 124 1.56 10.24 -7.70
C LEU A 124 1.73 8.83 -8.31
N GLY A 125 0.75 8.34 -9.06
CA GLY A 125 0.77 7.00 -9.66
C GLY A 125 0.73 5.86 -8.64
N GLY A 126 0.06 6.06 -7.50
CA GLY A 126 -0.14 5.05 -6.46
C GLY A 126 -1.46 4.28 -6.60
N ASN A 127 -1.70 3.32 -5.70
CA ASN A 127 -2.95 2.55 -5.70
C ASN A 127 -4.08 3.35 -5.01
N VAL A 128 -4.94 3.97 -5.83
CA VAL A 128 -6.05 4.81 -5.36
C VAL A 128 -7.06 4.03 -4.53
N ALA A 129 -7.40 2.80 -4.92
CA ALA A 129 -8.35 1.97 -4.18
C ALA A 129 -7.81 1.66 -2.77
N LEU A 130 -6.51 1.34 -2.68
CA LEU A 130 -5.84 1.05 -1.41
C LEU A 130 -5.79 2.28 -0.50
N ALA A 131 -5.43 3.45 -1.04
CA ALA A 131 -5.42 4.70 -0.30
C ALA A 131 -6.83 5.11 0.16
N ASN A 132 -7.85 4.94 -0.69
CA ASN A 132 -9.23 5.26 -0.37
C ASN A 132 -9.77 4.36 0.76
N GLY A 133 -9.60 3.04 0.65
CA GLY A 133 -10.01 2.09 1.70
C GLY A 133 -9.26 2.33 3.02
N GLY A 134 -7.96 2.60 2.94
CA GLY A 134 -7.14 2.98 4.09
C GLY A 134 -7.59 4.27 4.76
N ALA A 135 -7.87 5.32 3.99
CA ALA A 135 -8.33 6.62 4.51
C ALA A 135 -9.75 6.57 5.07
N LEU A 136 -10.66 5.83 4.43
CA LEU A 136 -12.01 5.64 4.95
C LEU A 136 -12.01 4.95 6.31
N LEU A 137 -11.10 4.00 6.53
CA LEU A 137 -11.05 3.19 7.76
C LEU A 137 -9.99 3.63 8.78
N HIS A 138 -9.11 4.60 8.48
CA HIS A 138 -7.91 4.88 9.29
C HIS A 138 -8.22 5.14 10.77
N ASP A 139 -9.40 5.67 11.03
CA ASP A 139 -9.84 6.13 12.34
C ASP A 139 -10.97 5.25 12.93
N ILE A 140 -11.30 4.11 12.29
CA ILE A 140 -12.38 3.19 12.71
C ILE A 140 -12.24 2.72 14.16
N GLY A 141 -11.01 2.56 14.65
CA GLY A 141 -10.73 2.16 16.03
C GLY A 141 -11.23 3.16 17.07
N ARG A 142 -11.54 4.40 16.68
CA ARG A 142 -12.15 5.40 17.57
C ARG A 142 -13.54 5.00 18.08
N SER A 143 -14.19 4.07 17.40
CA SER A 143 -15.43 3.43 17.89
C SER A 143 -15.24 2.58 19.15
N ARG A 144 -13.99 2.17 19.45
CA ARG A 144 -13.65 1.31 20.59
C ARG A 144 -12.76 1.99 21.62
N ALA A 145 -12.00 3.00 21.22
CA ALA A 145 -11.01 3.65 22.07
C ALA A 145 -10.81 5.13 21.71
N ALA A 146 -10.59 5.96 22.72
CA ALA A 146 -10.37 7.40 22.51
C ALA A 146 -8.88 7.78 22.35
N GLY A 147 -7.96 6.94 22.84
CA GLY A 147 -6.54 7.21 22.87
C GLY A 147 -5.79 6.76 21.61
N ILE A 148 -4.46 6.70 21.72
CA ILE A 148 -3.54 6.35 20.61
C ILE A 148 -3.74 4.91 20.10
N GLU A 149 -4.27 4.04 20.95
CA GLU A 149 -4.56 2.63 20.68
C GLU A 149 -5.59 2.39 19.57
N HIS A 150 -6.36 3.41 19.16
CA HIS A 150 -7.31 3.29 18.05
C HIS A 150 -6.64 2.84 16.74
N CYS A 151 -5.38 3.20 16.50
CA CYS A 151 -4.68 2.77 15.28
C CYS A 151 -4.43 1.25 15.26
N ALA A 152 -4.10 0.67 16.42
CA ALA A 152 -3.91 -0.78 16.55
C ALA A 152 -5.26 -1.51 16.49
N LEU A 153 -6.25 -1.05 17.26
CA LEU A 153 -7.59 -1.65 17.28
C LEU A 153 -8.27 -1.60 15.92
N GLY A 154 -8.17 -0.46 15.21
CA GLY A 154 -8.72 -0.34 13.86
C GLY A 154 -8.03 -1.26 12.85
N ALA A 155 -6.72 -1.46 12.98
CA ALA A 155 -5.97 -2.39 12.15
C ALA A 155 -6.42 -3.85 12.39
N ASP A 156 -6.67 -4.21 13.65
CA ASP A 156 -7.18 -5.54 14.00
C ASP A 156 -8.61 -5.74 13.46
N MET A 157 -9.48 -4.73 13.59
CA MET A 157 -10.83 -4.75 12.99
C MET A 157 -10.81 -4.96 11.47
N ALA A 158 -9.92 -4.28 10.75
CA ALA A 158 -9.77 -4.47 9.31
C ALA A 158 -9.17 -5.84 8.95
N THR A 159 -8.29 -6.37 9.80
CA THR A 159 -7.73 -7.72 9.65
C THR A 159 -8.81 -8.79 9.81
N ASP A 160 -9.65 -8.65 10.84
CA ASP A 160 -10.77 -9.56 11.13
C ASP A 160 -11.85 -9.51 10.04
N ALA A 161 -12.04 -8.34 9.43
CA ALA A 161 -12.88 -8.17 8.25
C ALA A 161 -12.29 -8.79 6.95
N GLY A 162 -11.06 -9.32 7.00
CA GLY A 162 -10.41 -9.96 5.86
C GLY A 162 -9.84 -8.98 4.82
N PHE A 163 -9.69 -7.70 5.17
CA PHE A 163 -9.23 -6.69 4.23
C PHE A 163 -7.73 -6.75 3.96
N HIS A 164 -7.35 -6.17 2.83
CA HIS A 164 -5.98 -6.12 2.36
C HIS A 164 -5.00 -5.57 3.43
N PRO A 165 -3.85 -6.22 3.70
CA PRO A 165 -2.88 -5.76 4.70
C PRO A 165 -2.29 -4.39 4.43
N GLY A 166 -2.33 -3.90 3.19
CA GLY A 166 -2.03 -2.51 2.89
C GLY A 166 -3.01 -1.54 3.56
N VAL A 167 -4.31 -1.86 3.59
CA VAL A 167 -5.33 -1.08 4.33
C VAL A 167 -5.06 -1.19 5.83
N VAL A 168 -4.83 -2.40 6.35
CA VAL A 168 -4.47 -2.64 7.75
C VAL A 168 -3.24 -1.80 8.15
N HIS A 169 -2.22 -1.75 7.29
CA HIS A 169 -1.00 -0.97 7.50
C HIS A 169 -1.26 0.53 7.50
N ILE A 170 -2.07 1.04 6.57
CA ILE A 170 -2.48 2.45 6.55
C ILE A 170 -3.16 2.82 7.88
N ILE A 171 -4.13 2.02 8.33
CA ILE A 171 -4.84 2.24 9.60
C ILE A 171 -3.87 2.21 10.78
N ARG A 172 -2.96 1.24 10.83
CA ARG A 172 -1.99 1.11 11.94
C ARG A 172 -1.01 2.28 11.99
N ALA A 173 -0.56 2.79 10.85
CA ALA A 173 0.58 3.70 10.75
C ALA A 173 0.22 5.19 10.57
N HIS A 174 -1.06 5.57 10.57
CA HIS A 174 -1.45 6.94 10.21
C HIS A 174 -1.07 7.99 11.26
N VAL A 175 -1.10 7.65 12.55
CA VAL A 175 -0.99 8.65 13.63
C VAL A 175 0.40 9.28 13.70
N GLY A 176 0.45 10.61 13.80
CA GLY A 176 1.66 11.36 14.19
C GLY A 176 2.83 11.24 13.21
N GLY A 177 2.54 10.98 11.93
CA GLY A 177 3.56 10.68 10.92
C GLY A 177 4.28 9.35 11.17
N GLY A 178 3.65 8.46 11.93
CA GLY A 178 4.12 7.15 12.35
C GLY A 178 4.70 7.12 13.76
N ILE A 179 4.68 5.94 14.38
CA ILE A 179 5.16 5.69 15.74
C ILE A 179 6.35 4.71 15.70
N PRO A 180 7.59 5.15 15.98
CA PRO A 180 8.73 4.24 16.08
C PRO A 180 8.51 3.13 17.13
N GLN A 181 9.09 1.95 16.91
CA GLN A 181 8.88 0.79 17.79
C GLN A 181 9.16 1.07 19.28
N ARG A 182 10.17 1.89 19.60
CA ARG A 182 10.47 2.31 20.98
C ARG A 182 9.32 3.11 21.61
N GLU A 183 8.70 3.99 20.83
CA GLU A 183 7.57 4.84 21.26
C GLU A 183 6.32 3.97 21.40
N ALA A 184 6.07 3.07 20.45
CA ALA A 184 4.97 2.12 20.51
C ALA A 184 5.04 1.23 21.78
N ARG A 185 6.24 0.73 22.13
CA ARG A 185 6.47 -0.01 23.37
C ARG A 185 6.19 0.82 24.62
N ALA A 186 6.68 2.07 24.66
CA ALA A 186 6.42 2.98 25.78
C ALA A 186 4.92 3.29 25.96
N LEU A 187 4.18 3.36 24.84
CA LEU A 187 2.73 3.54 24.79
C LEU A 187 1.95 2.23 25.01
N ARG A 188 2.63 1.09 25.22
CA ARG A 188 2.04 -0.25 25.38
C ARG A 188 1.17 -0.69 24.21
N LEU A 189 1.45 -0.18 23.01
CA LEU A 189 0.82 -0.65 21.79
C LEU A 189 1.27 -2.09 21.48
N PRO A 190 0.40 -2.92 20.87
CA PRO A 190 0.78 -4.27 20.47
C PRO A 190 1.91 -4.25 19.45
N PRO A 191 2.69 -5.34 19.30
CA PRO A 191 3.73 -5.43 18.28
C PRO A 191 3.19 -5.17 16.87
N GLY A 192 3.88 -4.33 16.11
CA GLY A 192 3.50 -4.00 14.73
C GLY A 192 4.42 -2.94 14.11
N ASP A 193 4.30 -2.74 12.79
CA ASP A 193 4.89 -1.58 12.13
C ASP A 193 3.88 -0.42 12.14
N TYR A 194 4.24 0.67 12.81
CA TYR A 194 3.43 1.88 12.91
C TYR A 194 4.06 3.02 12.11
N LEU A 195 5.04 2.76 11.25
CA LEU A 195 5.62 3.78 10.37
C LEU A 195 4.97 3.71 8.98
N PRO A 196 4.62 4.86 8.36
CA PRO A 196 4.06 4.86 7.01
C PRO A 196 5.15 4.52 5.98
N ARG A 197 5.28 3.22 5.67
CA ARG A 197 6.26 2.65 4.74
C ARG A 197 5.90 2.81 3.26
N THR A 198 4.63 2.65 2.91
CA THR A 198 4.14 2.67 1.52
C THR A 198 3.81 4.09 1.07
N LEU A 199 3.63 4.28 -0.24
CA LEU A 199 3.20 5.57 -0.79
C LEU A 199 1.82 5.96 -0.23
N GLU A 200 0.88 5.03 -0.28
CA GLU A 200 -0.51 5.20 0.15
C GLU A 200 -0.57 5.56 1.65
N ALA A 201 0.16 4.84 2.51
CA ALA A 201 0.22 5.16 3.94
C ALA A 201 0.80 6.54 4.22
N ARG A 202 1.81 6.98 3.44
CA ARG A 202 2.38 8.32 3.57
C ARG A 202 1.40 9.40 3.13
N VAL A 203 0.68 9.17 2.03
CA VAL A 203 -0.33 10.10 1.53
C VAL A 203 -1.47 10.22 2.53
N VAL A 204 -2.07 9.11 2.96
CA VAL A 204 -3.20 9.12 3.91
C VAL A 204 -2.80 9.80 5.22
N ALA A 205 -1.67 9.42 5.81
CA ALA A 205 -1.18 10.04 7.04
C ALA A 205 -0.88 11.54 6.85
N SER A 206 -0.34 11.95 5.69
CA SER A 206 -0.13 13.39 5.40
C SER A 206 -1.44 14.15 5.27
N CYS A 207 -2.43 13.58 4.59
CA CYS A 207 -3.73 14.20 4.39
C CYS A 207 -4.44 14.39 5.72
N ASP A 208 -4.49 13.35 6.57
CA ASP A 208 -5.10 13.38 7.89
C ASP A 208 -4.54 14.53 8.76
N ASN A 209 -3.23 14.75 8.73
CA ASN A 209 -2.59 15.85 9.48
C ASN A 209 -3.12 17.26 9.07
N LEU A 210 -3.70 17.40 7.88
CA LEU A 210 -4.25 18.66 7.37
C LEU A 210 -5.77 18.80 7.60
N PHE A 211 -6.37 17.94 8.42
CA PHE A 211 -7.77 18.05 8.83
C PHE A 211 -7.92 18.19 10.34
N ALA A 212 -8.94 18.96 10.76
CA ALA A 212 -9.49 18.97 12.11
C ALA A 212 -10.99 18.69 12.00
N GLY A 213 -11.41 17.48 12.38
CA GLY A 213 -12.70 16.95 11.95
C GLY A 213 -12.76 16.92 10.42
N SER A 214 -13.85 17.39 9.81
CA SER A 214 -13.97 17.45 8.34
C SER A 214 -13.44 18.73 7.71
N ARG A 215 -12.88 19.67 8.48
CA ARG A 215 -12.39 20.96 7.98
C ARG A 215 -10.89 20.93 7.75
N ARG A 216 -10.45 21.55 6.65
CA ARG A 216 -9.02 21.78 6.37
C ARG A 216 -8.41 22.66 7.46
N ARG A 217 -7.17 22.36 7.83
CA ARG A 217 -6.34 23.19 8.72
C ARG A 217 -4.93 23.35 8.14
N PRO A 218 -4.22 24.44 8.48
CA PRO A 218 -2.80 24.55 8.26
C PRO A 218 -2.02 23.42 8.96
N LEU A 219 -0.90 23.00 8.36
CA LEU A 219 0.01 22.05 9.00
C LEU A 219 0.57 22.60 10.33
N ALA A 220 0.76 23.91 10.41
CA ALA A 220 1.27 24.61 11.59
C ALA A 220 0.43 24.26 12.83
N ASP A 221 -0.89 24.42 12.74
CA ASP A 221 -1.85 24.09 13.80
C ASP A 221 -1.70 22.64 14.30
N CYS A 222 -1.51 21.69 13.39
CA CYS A 222 -1.25 20.28 13.75
C CYS A 222 0.04 20.14 14.56
N THR A 223 1.13 20.77 14.08
CA THR A 223 2.44 20.65 14.72
C THR A 223 2.53 21.39 16.05
N GLU A 224 1.88 22.55 16.17
CA GLU A 224 1.79 23.34 17.40
C GLU A 224 0.98 22.58 18.46
N TRP A 225 -0.14 21.97 18.05
CA TRP A 225 -0.90 21.09 18.93
C TRP A 225 -0.05 19.94 19.44
N LEU A 226 0.67 19.21 18.57
CA LEU A 226 1.57 18.12 18.99
C LEU A 226 2.66 18.61 19.96
N GLN A 227 3.25 19.76 19.70
CA GLN A 227 4.25 20.37 20.58
C GLN A 227 3.66 20.73 21.96
N SER A 228 2.43 21.27 21.99
CA SER A 228 1.74 21.57 23.25
C SER A 228 1.50 20.33 24.13
N GLN A 229 1.45 19.15 23.51
CA GLN A 229 1.31 17.85 24.20
C GLN A 229 2.68 17.22 24.55
N GLY A 230 3.81 17.90 24.33
CA GLY A 230 5.15 17.36 24.56
C GLY A 230 5.57 16.30 23.53
N LEU A 231 4.99 16.32 22.32
CA LEU A 231 5.25 15.35 21.25
C LEU A 231 6.13 15.95 20.15
N GLU A 232 7.27 16.58 20.48
CA GLU A 232 8.11 17.27 19.49
C GLU A 232 8.68 16.31 18.44
N ALA A 233 8.93 15.05 18.83
CA ALA A 233 9.38 14.02 17.89
C ALA A 233 8.32 13.69 16.83
N ALA A 234 7.04 13.64 17.22
CA ALA A 234 5.92 13.43 16.31
C ALA A 234 5.71 14.65 15.41
N ALA A 235 5.74 15.87 15.97
CA ALA A 235 5.65 17.10 15.19
C ALA A 235 6.72 17.14 14.07
N ARG A 236 7.98 16.81 14.41
CA ARG A 236 9.06 16.71 13.41
C ARG A 236 8.80 15.63 12.36
N ARG A 237 8.17 14.50 12.71
CA ARG A 237 7.81 13.43 11.74
C ARG A 237 6.73 13.91 10.79
N VAL A 238 5.66 14.50 11.31
CA VAL A 238 4.57 15.09 10.52
C VAL A 238 5.11 16.09 9.50
N THR A 239 5.98 17.03 9.93
CA THR A 239 6.61 17.98 9.01
C THR A 239 7.46 17.32 7.93
N ARG A 240 8.26 16.29 8.29
CA ARG A 240 9.06 15.56 7.31
C ARG A 240 8.20 14.79 6.31
N LEU A 241 7.11 14.20 6.78
CA LEU A 241 6.18 13.45 5.98
C LEU A 241 5.46 14.36 4.98
N HIS A 242 4.93 15.51 5.44
CA HIS A 242 4.35 16.55 4.58
C HIS A 242 5.31 16.98 3.48
N ARG A 243 6.55 17.36 3.84
CA ARG A 243 7.59 17.74 2.86
C ARG A 243 7.91 16.63 1.86
N TRP A 244 7.85 15.36 2.29
CA TRP A 244 8.12 14.23 1.42
C TRP A 244 7.04 14.07 0.35
N VAL A 245 5.76 14.28 0.70
CA VAL A 245 4.63 14.25 -0.24
C VAL A 245 4.66 15.49 -1.14
N SER A 246 4.80 16.70 -0.58
CA SER A 246 4.85 17.95 -1.35
C SER A 246 5.97 17.93 -2.42
N ARG A 247 7.16 17.43 -2.08
CA ARG A 247 8.26 17.30 -3.06
C ARG A 247 7.92 16.39 -4.25
N ARG A 248 7.13 15.34 -4.02
CA ARG A 248 6.71 14.43 -5.10
C ARG A 248 5.60 15.02 -5.95
N LEU A 249 4.72 15.81 -5.34
CA LEU A 249 3.68 16.55 -6.06
C LEU A 249 4.24 17.74 -6.87
N GLY A 250 5.45 18.21 -6.54
CA GLY A 250 6.03 19.41 -7.14
C GLY A 250 5.41 20.72 -6.65
N ARG A 251 4.52 20.67 -5.65
CA ARG A 251 3.85 21.82 -5.01
C ARG A 251 3.49 21.49 -3.56
N ASP A 252 3.11 22.49 -2.77
CA ASP A 252 2.74 22.24 -1.39
C ASP A 252 1.41 21.47 -1.30
N LEU A 253 1.42 20.34 -0.59
CA LEU A 253 0.24 19.55 -0.26
C LEU A 253 -0.86 20.36 0.46
N ALA A 254 -0.49 21.38 1.22
CA ALA A 254 -1.45 22.24 1.92
C ALA A 254 -2.22 23.19 0.99
N GLU A 255 -1.73 23.41 -0.24
CA GLU A 255 -2.35 24.31 -1.24
C GLU A 255 -3.41 23.61 -2.11
N LEU A 256 -3.63 22.31 -1.87
CA LEU A 256 -4.67 21.50 -2.50
C LEU A 256 -6.03 21.62 -1.81
#